data_AF-A0A958SM02-F1
#
_entry.id   AF-A0A958SM02-F1
#
_cell.length_a   1.000
_cell.length_b   1.000
_cell.length_c   1.000
_cell.angle_alpha   90.00
_cell.angle_beta   90.00
_cell.angle_gamma   90.00
#
_symmetry.space_group_name_H-M   'P 1'
#
loop_
_entity.id
_entity.type
_entity.pdbx_description
1 polymer ?
#
loop_
_entity_poly.entity_id
_entity_poly.type
_entity_poly.pdbx_seq_one_letter_code
_entity_poly.pdbx_strand_id
1 'polypeptide(L)'
;EGAGIDKIYFFNLVDQEALKGSERQHPLSEYIHEKNVWFQNEEGPFEFTHTLNKPLKILAIWISIDGDDTKSSFETSLSEIKLETP
;
A
#
# COMPACT_ATOMS: atom_id res chain seq x y z
N GLU A 1 6.19 -15.08 -26.29
CA GLU A 1 5.51 -13.81 -25.96
C GLU A 1 5.23 -13.80 -24.47
N GLY A 2 5.77 -12.83 -23.73
CA GLY A 2 5.44 -12.65 -22.33
C GLY A 2 4.55 -11.42 -22.21
N ALA A 3 3.30 -11.59 -21.77
CA ALA A 3 2.52 -10.45 -21.29
C ALA A 3 3.07 -10.13 -19.89
N GLY A 4 3.72 -8.96 -19.76
CA GLY A 4 4.15 -8.46 -18.46
C GLY A 4 2.97 -8.19 -17.53
N ILE A 5 3.23 -7.50 -16.42
CA ILE A 5 2.17 -7.02 -15.55
C ILE A 5 1.43 -5.85 -16.22
N ASP A 6 0.11 -5.81 -16.08
CA ASP A 6 -0.69 -4.64 -16.53
C ASP A 6 -0.46 -3.47 -15.58
N LYS A 7 -0.56 -3.69 -14.26
CA LYS A 7 -0.46 -2.65 -13.23
C LYS A 7 0.03 -3.20 -11.89
N ILE A 8 0.65 -2.32 -11.10
CA ILE A 8 0.95 -2.47 -9.68
C ILE A 8 0.16 -1.40 -8.94
N TYR A 9 -0.63 -1.82 -7.96
CA TYR A 9 -1.35 -0.91 -7.08
C TYR A 9 -0.75 -0.99 -5.68
N PHE A 10 -0.21 0.13 -5.20
CA PHE A 10 0.21 0.31 -3.82
C PHE A 10 -0.91 0.99 -3.03
N PHE A 11 -1.25 0.40 -1.89
CA PHE A 11 -2.13 0.99 -0.90
C PHE A 11 -1.27 1.27 0.33
N ASN A 12 -1.01 2.54 0.59
CA ASN A 12 0.00 2.95 1.55
C ASN A 12 -0.64 3.39 2.87
N LEU A 13 0.12 3.15 3.93
CA LEU A 13 -0.03 3.79 5.23
C LEU A 13 0.86 5.04 5.26
N VAL A 14 0.33 6.16 5.73
CA VAL A 14 1.08 7.42 5.89
C VAL A 14 1.05 7.91 7.34
N ASP A 15 2.07 8.65 7.74
CA ASP A 15 2.20 9.26 9.08
C ASP A 15 1.83 10.75 9.11
N GLN A 16 1.56 11.34 7.94
CA GLN A 16 1.11 12.72 7.79
C GLN A 16 -0.35 12.73 7.30
N GLU A 17 -1.24 13.30 8.10
CA GLU A 17 -2.68 13.30 7.82
C GLU A 17 -3.02 13.96 6.49
N ALA A 18 -2.28 15.01 6.12
CA ALA A 18 -2.45 15.73 4.85
C ALA A 18 -2.23 14.87 3.61
N LEU A 19 -1.50 13.75 3.72
CA LEU A 19 -1.26 12.82 2.62
C LEU A 19 -2.41 11.81 2.45
N LYS A 20 -3.27 11.64 3.45
CA LYS A 20 -4.37 10.68 3.39
C LYS A 20 -5.33 11.01 2.24
N GLY A 21 -5.68 9.99 1.46
CA GLY A 21 -6.57 10.11 0.31
C GLY A 21 -5.90 10.63 -0.97
N SER A 22 -4.63 11.04 -0.91
CA SER A 22 -3.88 11.39 -2.11
C SER A 22 -3.54 10.16 -2.95
N GLU A 23 -3.45 10.38 -4.25
CA GLU A 23 -3.13 9.37 -5.25
C GLU A 23 -2.07 9.92 -6.21
N ARG A 24 -1.17 9.05 -6.68
CA ARG A 24 -0.21 9.41 -7.71
C ARG A 24 0.12 8.23 -8.62
N GLN A 25 0.56 8.55 -9.83
CA GLN A 25 1.29 7.62 -10.68
C GLN A 25 2.79 7.79 -10.38
N HIS A 26 3.51 6.69 -10.18
CA HIS A 26 4.92 6.75 -9.82
C HIS A 26 5.74 7.37 -10.97
N PRO A 27 6.67 8.31 -10.72
CA PRO A 27 7.39 9.01 -11.78
C PRO A 27 8.31 8.10 -12.61
N LEU A 28 8.75 6.98 -12.03
CA LEU A 28 9.63 6.00 -12.70
C LEU A 28 8.90 4.90 -13.49
N SER A 29 7.57 4.80 -13.40
CA SER A 29 6.81 3.76 -14.09
C SER A 29 5.33 4.11 -14.24
N GLU A 30 4.81 4.01 -15.46
CA GLU A 30 3.38 4.18 -15.73
C GLU A 30 2.49 3.07 -15.18
N TYR A 31 3.09 1.91 -14.87
CA TYR A 31 2.38 0.76 -14.35
C TYR A 31 2.15 0.83 -12.84
N ILE A 32 2.84 1.74 -12.14
CA ILE A 32 2.77 1.84 -10.68
C ILE A 32 1.84 2.98 -10.29
N HIS A 33 0.76 2.62 -9.59
CA HIS A 33 -0.22 3.53 -9.03
C HIS A 33 -0.20 3.42 -7.52
N GLU A 34 -0.12 4.56 -6.84
CA GLU A 34 -0.03 4.63 -5.39
C GLU A 34 -1.22 5.40 -4.84
N LYS A 35 -1.81 4.86 -3.77
CA LYS A 35 -2.89 5.49 -3.03
C LYS A 35 -2.59 5.46 -1.54
N ASN A 36 -2.60 6.63 -0.92
CA ASN A 36 -2.42 6.76 0.53
C ASN A 36 -3.79 6.52 1.20
N VAL A 37 -4.04 5.29 1.66
CA VAL A 37 -5.35 4.87 2.17
C VAL A 37 -5.47 5.11 3.65
N TRP A 38 -4.44 4.73 4.40
CA TRP A 38 -4.46 4.72 5.85
C TRP A 38 -3.57 5.82 6.40
N PHE A 39 -3.93 6.31 7.58
CA PHE A 39 -3.13 7.26 8.33
C PHE A 39 -2.88 6.69 9.72
N GLN A 40 -1.63 6.70 10.17
CA GLN A 40 -1.23 6.33 11.52
C GLN A 40 -0.02 7.13 11.96
N ASN A 41 -0.17 7.85 13.07
CA ASN A 41 0.89 8.63 13.70
C ASN A 41 1.12 8.22 15.17
N GLU A 42 0.49 7.14 15.62
CA GLU A 42 0.62 6.61 16.97
C GLU A 42 1.34 5.25 16.98
N GLU A 43 2.10 5.00 18.04
CA GLU A 43 2.76 3.72 18.26
C GLU A 43 1.78 2.66 18.80
N GLY A 44 2.09 1.39 18.53
CA GLY A 44 1.35 0.25 19.08
C GLY A 44 0.61 -0.59 18.03
N PRO A 45 -0.22 -1.54 18.46
CA PRO A 45 -0.99 -2.39 17.57
C PRO A 45 -2.05 -1.58 16.80
N PHE A 46 -2.18 -1.84 15.52
CA PHE A 46 -3.19 -1.24 14.66
C PHE A 46 -3.83 -2.30 13.76
N GLU A 47 -5.06 -2.03 13.35
CA GLU A 47 -5.80 -2.84 12.40
C GLU A 47 -6.28 -1.95 11.25
N PHE A 48 -6.02 -2.40 10.03
CA PHE A 48 -6.41 -1.70 8.82
C PHE A 48 -7.23 -2.61 7.92
N THR A 49 -8.29 -2.05 7.35
CA THR A 49 -9.12 -2.72 6.35
C THR A 49 -9.20 -1.85 5.11
N HIS A 50 -9.19 -2.47 3.94
CA HIS A 50 -9.48 -1.80 2.68
C HIS A 50 -10.36 -2.68 1.80
N THR A 51 -11.45 -2.09 1.32
CA THR A 51 -12.34 -2.72 0.36
C THR A 51 -12.11 -2.11 -1.01
N LEU A 52 -11.81 -2.95 -1.99
CA LEU A 52 -11.66 -2.51 -3.37
C LEU A 52 -13.03 -2.17 -3.95
N ASN A 53 -13.11 -1.05 -4.68
CA ASN A 53 -14.34 -0.64 -5.38
C ASN A 53 -14.83 -1.67 -6.41
N LYS A 54 -13.91 -2.51 -6.91
CA LYS A 54 -14.19 -3.63 -7.80
C LYS A 54 -13.20 -4.76 -7.51
N PRO A 55 -13.58 -6.04 -7.66
CA PRO A 55 -12.64 -7.15 -7.59
C PRO A 55 -11.51 -6.98 -8.60
N LEU A 56 -10.28 -7.23 -8.18
CA LEU A 56 -9.10 -7.20 -9.05
C LEU A 56 -8.61 -8.63 -9.30
N LYS A 57 -8.31 -8.93 -10.56
CA LYS A 57 -7.57 -10.15 -10.91
C LYS A 57 -6.09 -9.86 -10.68
N ILE A 58 -5.50 -10.47 -9.67
CA ILE A 58 -4.10 -10.25 -9.28
C ILE A 58 -3.27 -11.51 -9.48
N LEU A 59 -1.98 -11.32 -9.73
CA LEU A 59 -0.99 -12.40 -9.80
C LEU A 59 -0.30 -12.63 -8.44
N ALA A 60 -0.14 -11.57 -7.66
CA ALA A 60 0.55 -11.58 -6.39
C ALA A 60 0.08 -10.43 -5.49
N ILE A 61 0.33 -10.56 -4.19
CA ILE A 61 0.23 -9.50 -3.19
C ILE A 61 1.63 -9.29 -2.63
N TRP A 62 2.05 -8.03 -2.50
CA TRP A 62 3.31 -7.66 -1.89
C TRP A 62 3.06 -6.73 -0.72
N ILE A 63 3.69 -7.04 0.42
CA ILE A 63 3.82 -6.16 1.57
C ILE A 63 5.23 -5.59 1.56
N SER A 64 5.33 -4.26 1.44
CA SER A 64 6.58 -3.53 1.53
C SER A 64 6.58 -2.65 2.77
N ILE A 65 7.66 -2.73 3.54
CA ILE A 65 7.95 -1.78 4.61
C ILE A 65 9.14 -0.98 4.09
N ASP A 66 8.86 0.20 3.56
CA ASP A 66 9.88 1.08 3.00
C ASP A 66 9.94 2.36 3.83
N GLY A 67 11.15 2.79 4.16
CA GLY A 67 11.39 4.08 4.78
C GLY A 67 11.58 5.11 3.68
N ASP A 68 11.01 6.30 3.84
CA ASP A 68 11.34 7.39 2.94
C ASP A 68 12.79 7.90 3.16
N ASP A 69 13.21 8.88 2.37
CA ASP A 69 14.56 9.46 2.44
C ASP A 69 14.91 10.12 3.79
N THR A 70 13.99 10.14 4.76
CA THR A 70 14.19 10.76 6.08
C THR A 70 15.12 9.96 7.00
N LYS A 71 15.59 8.77 6.59
CA LYS A 71 16.37 7.83 7.42
C LYS A 71 15.63 7.38 8.68
N SER A 72 14.31 7.48 8.67
CA SER A 72 13.50 7.00 9.79
C SER A 72 13.67 5.48 9.94
N SER A 73 13.73 5.02 11.18
CA SER A 73 13.87 3.60 11.53
C SER A 73 12.58 3.15 12.18
N PHE A 74 12.01 2.07 11.66
CA PHE A 74 10.78 1.48 12.16
C PHE A 74 10.97 -0.02 12.37
N GLU A 75 10.33 -0.55 13.40
CA GLU A 75 10.14 -1.99 13.57
C GLU A 75 8.65 -2.27 13.37
N THR A 76 8.32 -3.20 12.48
CA THR A 76 6.94 -3.54 12.17
C THR A 76 6.76 -5.04 12.28
N SER A 77 5.80 -5.45 13.09
CA SER A 77 5.40 -6.85 13.24
C SER A 77 4.02 -7.04 12.65
N LEU A 78 3.93 -7.92 11.64
CA LEU A 78 2.67 -8.28 11.03
C LEU A 78 2.08 -9.49 11.73
N SER A 79 0.97 -9.28 12.43
CA SER A 79 0.33 -10.34 13.22
C SER A 79 -0.66 -11.18 12.40
N GLU A 80 -1.38 -10.57 11.46
CA GLU A 80 -2.41 -11.25 10.67
C GLU A 80 -2.62 -10.56 9.31
N ILE A 81 -2.91 -11.35 8.27
CA ILE A 81 -3.43 -10.88 6.98
C ILE A 81 -4.68 -11.69 6.67
N LYS A 82 -5.78 -11.00 6.38
CA LYS A 82 -7.02 -11.63 5.88
C LYS A 82 -7.29 -11.14 4.46
N LEU A 83 -7.53 -12.08 3.56
CA LEU A 83 -7.95 -11.83 2.19
C LEU A 83 -9.36 -12.38 2.04
N GLU A 84 -10.29 -11.50 1.73
CA GLU A 84 -11.69 -11.86 1.53
C GLU A 84 -11.99 -11.83 0.04
N THR A 85 -12.54 -12.93 -0.46
CA THR A 85 -13.21 -12.93 -1.76
C THR A 85 -14.67 -12.49 -1.55
N PRO A 86 -15.31 -11.87 -2.56
CA PRO A 86 -16.76 -11.65 -2.55
C PRO A 86 -17.55 -12.93 -2.28
#